data_AF-A0A290QCF6-F1
#
_entry.id   AF-A0A290QCF6-F1
#
_cell.length_a   1.000
_cell.length_b   1.000
_cell.length_c   1.000
_cell.angle_alpha   90.00
_cell.angle_beta   90.00
_cell.angle_gamma   90.00
#
_symmetry.space_group_name_H-M   'P 1'
#
loop_
_entity.id
_entity.type
_entity.pdbx_description
1 polymer ?
#
loop_
_entity_poly.entity_id
_entity_poly.type
_entity_poly.pdbx_seq_one_letter_code
_entity_poly.pdbx_strand_id
1 'polypeptide(L)'
;MWCVVCVVIAVLLGGCVDGPVVNASGPGNRLGKAVDAKGTPVRAPFYYEPLPVRNACFVESVRLYDQYLGRNIGGESGWVKVLQWGSRESDDKIGLGHAVAVFTARGTLWTYDINHGFTQLAVAVDRRADLTDVTPEIFAKYPQQRPVLAMYREDGFQQERTKVPENLFYHASQDVREVTKVASELGRVRPVKVVEFKFNAGGELKTGMAAAFLFGNRPCLYMPAKGTQIGRVRVTTIDDLPLIVNMLKQLYPNATDVKWGGGGYWFMPPKG
;
A
#
# COMPACT_ATOMS: atom_id res chain seq x y z
N MET A 1 -12.98 -2.12 45.89
CA MET A 1 -12.22 -3.04 45.02
C MET A 1 -12.87 -2.97 43.64
N TRP A 2 -12.38 -2.10 42.76
CA TRP A 2 -12.95 -1.90 41.42
C TRP A 2 -12.00 -2.53 40.40
N CYS A 3 -12.39 -3.67 39.85
CA CYS A 3 -11.71 -4.30 38.72
C CYS A 3 -12.06 -3.50 37.45
N VAL A 4 -11.13 -2.68 36.98
CA VAL A 4 -11.22 -2.08 35.65
C VAL A 4 -10.80 -3.16 34.65
N VAL A 5 -11.79 -3.78 34.01
CA VAL A 5 -11.57 -4.62 32.83
C VAL A 5 -11.22 -3.68 31.67
N CYS A 6 -9.93 -3.48 31.42
CA CYS A 6 -9.45 -2.86 30.20
C CYS A 6 -9.66 -3.86 29.03
N VAL A 7 -10.79 -3.76 28.35
CA VAL A 7 -10.98 -4.38 27.05
C VAL A 7 -10.09 -3.63 26.05
N VAL A 8 -8.90 -4.16 25.78
CA VAL A 8 -8.06 -3.68 24.68
C VAL A 8 -8.68 -4.18 23.38
N ILE A 9 -9.59 -3.39 22.82
CA ILE A 9 -10.09 -3.60 21.46
C ILE A 9 -8.95 -3.21 20.49
N ALA A 10 -8.16 -4.21 20.09
CA ALA A 10 -7.16 -4.08 19.04
C ALA A 10 -7.83 -4.05 17.65
N VAL A 11 -8.58 -2.98 17.34
CA VAL A 11 -9.17 -2.78 16.00
C VAL A 11 -8.09 -2.28 15.05
N LEU A 12 -7.41 -3.17 14.35
CA LEU A 12 -6.60 -2.77 13.19
C LEU A 12 -7.48 -1.87 12.28
N LEU A 13 -7.10 -0.61 12.12
CA LEU A 13 -7.79 0.30 11.21
C LEU A 13 -7.16 0.09 9.84
N GLY A 14 -7.79 -0.76 9.03
CA GLY A 14 -7.60 -0.86 7.59
C GLY A 14 -6.20 -1.28 7.17
N GLY A 15 -6.03 -2.57 6.90
CA GLY A 15 -5.17 -2.94 5.77
C GLY A 15 -6.00 -2.97 4.49
N CYS A 16 -5.37 -3.24 3.35
CA CYS A 16 -6.07 -3.32 2.07
C CYS A 16 -5.84 -4.67 1.39
N VAL A 17 -6.92 -5.41 1.09
CA VAL A 17 -6.91 -6.69 0.38
C VAL A 17 -8.21 -6.78 -0.42
N ASP A 18 -8.09 -7.04 -1.72
CA ASP A 18 -9.20 -7.49 -2.57
C ASP A 18 -8.68 -8.68 -3.39
N GLY A 19 -9.47 -9.77 -3.45
CA GLY A 19 -9.30 -10.85 -4.44
C GLY A 19 -10.41 -10.76 -5.51
N PRO A 20 -10.28 -11.43 -6.68
CA PRO A 20 -9.21 -12.32 -7.12
C PRO A 20 -8.26 -11.69 -8.16
N VAL A 21 -7.05 -12.28 -8.20
CA VAL A 21 -6.16 -12.48 -9.34
C VAL A 21 -6.24 -11.44 -10.47
N VAL A 22 -5.17 -10.67 -10.63
CA VAL A 22 -4.82 -10.06 -11.92
C VAL A 22 -4.78 -11.20 -12.94
N ASN A 23 -5.89 -11.42 -13.64
CA ASN A 23 -5.86 -12.14 -14.90
C ASN A 23 -4.96 -11.29 -15.78
N ALA A 24 -3.72 -11.77 -15.94
CA ALA A 24 -2.81 -11.34 -16.98
C ALA A 24 -3.45 -11.69 -18.33
N SER A 25 -4.45 -10.91 -18.75
CA SER A 25 -5.03 -11.01 -20.08
C SER A 25 -4.16 -10.22 -21.07
N GLY A 26 -3.08 -10.88 -21.46
CA GLY A 26 -2.40 -10.67 -22.74
C GLY A 26 -1.37 -9.54 -22.79
N PRO A 27 -0.33 -9.68 -23.64
CA PRO A 27 0.73 -8.68 -23.82
C PRO A 27 0.29 -7.39 -24.56
N GLY A 28 -1.01 -7.11 -24.67
CA GLY A 28 -1.57 -6.03 -25.51
C GLY A 28 -2.20 -4.83 -24.79
N ASN A 29 -2.41 -4.83 -23.47
CA ASN A 29 -3.13 -3.76 -22.74
C ASN A 29 -2.17 -2.80 -21.96
N ARG A 30 -1.05 -2.40 -22.57
CA ARG A 30 0.01 -1.57 -21.95
C ARG A 30 -0.23 -0.05 -21.92
N LEU A 31 -1.47 0.39 -21.99
CA LEU A 31 -1.85 1.76 -21.62
C LEU A 31 -2.89 1.61 -20.52
N GLY A 32 -2.59 2.09 -19.30
CA GLY A 32 -3.62 2.18 -18.27
C GLY A 32 -4.79 2.95 -18.87
N LYS A 33 -5.93 2.27 -19.09
CA LYS A 33 -7.12 2.87 -19.69
C LYS A 33 -7.52 4.02 -18.79
N ALA A 34 -7.30 5.24 -19.25
CA ALA A 34 -7.76 6.42 -18.56
C ALA A 34 -9.18 6.69 -19.02
N VAL A 35 -10.08 6.96 -18.08
CA VAL A 35 -11.47 7.28 -18.38
C VAL A 35 -11.88 8.57 -17.69
N ASP A 36 -12.87 9.27 -18.25
CA ASP A 36 -13.56 10.34 -17.54
C ASP A 36 -14.58 9.79 -16.53
N ALA A 37 -15.25 10.70 -15.82
CA ALA A 37 -16.28 10.36 -14.84
C ALA A 37 -17.47 9.59 -15.43
N LYS A 38 -17.65 9.61 -16.75
CA LYS A 38 -18.69 8.87 -17.48
C LYS A 38 -18.19 7.53 -18.01
N GLY A 39 -16.92 7.18 -17.78
CA GLY A 39 -16.29 5.98 -18.33
C GLY A 39 -15.80 6.13 -19.78
N THR A 40 -15.83 7.33 -20.35
CA THR A 40 -15.35 7.58 -21.71
C THR A 40 -13.82 7.54 -21.72
N PRO A 41 -13.18 6.83 -22.68
CA PRO A 41 -11.73 6.85 -22.79
C PRO A 41 -11.17 8.26 -22.96
N VAL A 42 -10.17 8.61 -22.15
CA VAL A 42 -9.42 9.88 -22.23
C VAL A 42 -7.92 9.61 -22.20
N ARG A 43 -7.11 10.66 -22.41
CA ARG A 43 -5.65 10.56 -22.30
C ARG A 43 -5.24 10.59 -20.83
N ALA A 44 -4.45 9.60 -20.42
CA ALA A 44 -3.86 9.57 -19.07
C ALA A 44 -3.03 10.85 -18.79
N PRO A 45 -2.97 11.30 -17.51
CA PRO A 45 -2.19 12.47 -17.14
C PRO A 45 -0.69 12.22 -17.38
N PHE A 46 -0.21 10.99 -17.18
CA PHE A 46 1.15 10.58 -17.48
C PHE A 46 1.26 9.05 -17.61
N TYR A 47 2.38 8.56 -18.17
CA TYR A 47 2.67 7.13 -18.21
C TYR A 47 2.95 6.59 -16.80
N TYR A 48 2.27 5.49 -16.47
CA TYR A 48 2.44 4.76 -15.22
C TYR A 48 2.27 3.26 -15.49
N GLU A 49 3.23 2.47 -15.02
CA GLU A 49 3.24 1.02 -15.17
C GLU A 49 3.00 0.37 -13.80
N PRO A 50 1.88 -0.34 -13.59
CA PRO A 50 1.58 -0.94 -12.30
C PRO A 50 2.56 -2.06 -11.91
N LEU A 51 2.84 -2.23 -10.63
CA LEU A 51 3.65 -3.34 -10.13
C LEU A 51 2.92 -4.67 -10.30
N PRO A 52 3.57 -5.68 -10.91
CA PRO A 52 3.01 -7.02 -11.03
C PRO A 52 3.19 -7.79 -9.72
N VAL A 53 2.47 -7.37 -8.67
CA VAL A 53 2.48 -7.96 -7.32
C VAL A 53 1.05 -8.08 -6.77
N ARG A 54 0.82 -9.01 -5.86
CA ARG A 54 -0.52 -9.25 -5.29
C ARG A 54 -0.89 -8.22 -4.22
N ASN A 55 -2.19 -7.97 -4.03
CA ASN A 55 -2.71 -7.10 -2.96
C ASN A 55 -2.01 -5.73 -2.87
N ALA A 56 -1.77 -5.13 -4.04
CA ALA A 56 -0.86 -4.00 -4.21
C ALA A 56 -1.50 -2.63 -3.96
N CYS A 57 -2.82 -2.54 -3.77
CA CYS A 57 -3.56 -1.28 -3.82
C CYS A 57 -2.97 -0.12 -3.00
N PHE A 58 -2.58 -0.36 -1.75
CA PHE A 58 -1.93 0.68 -0.95
C PHE A 58 -0.52 1.01 -1.44
N VAL A 59 0.35 0.00 -1.66
CA VAL A 59 1.73 0.24 -2.14
C VAL A 59 1.77 0.89 -3.53
N GLU A 60 0.82 0.57 -4.39
CA GLU A 60 0.64 1.19 -5.70
C GLU A 60 0.21 2.65 -5.58
N SER A 61 -0.73 2.94 -4.68
CA SER A 61 -1.14 4.31 -4.41
C SER A 61 0.03 5.15 -3.87
N VAL A 62 0.84 4.57 -2.98
CA VAL A 62 2.07 5.21 -2.46
C VAL A 62 3.10 5.40 -3.57
N ARG A 63 3.33 4.39 -4.41
CA ARG A 63 4.27 4.49 -5.53
C ARG A 63 3.85 5.57 -6.52
N LEU A 64 2.57 5.69 -6.83
CA LEU A 64 2.08 6.77 -7.69
C LEU A 64 2.21 8.14 -7.01
N TYR A 65 1.88 8.24 -5.72
CA TYR A 65 2.10 9.44 -4.92
C TYR A 65 3.55 9.92 -5.06
N ASP A 66 4.51 9.02 -4.89
CA ASP A 66 5.94 9.34 -5.00
C ASP A 66 6.36 9.74 -6.41
N GLN A 67 5.93 8.99 -7.42
CA GLN A 67 6.25 9.32 -8.81
C GLN A 67 5.66 10.66 -9.23
N TYR A 68 4.44 10.96 -8.77
CA TYR A 68 3.78 12.22 -9.06
C TYR A 68 4.52 13.38 -8.39
N LEU A 69 4.86 13.27 -7.10
CA LEU A 69 5.65 14.30 -6.43
C LEU A 69 7.01 14.48 -7.10
N GLY A 70 7.73 13.40 -7.38
CA GLY A 70 9.04 13.43 -8.03
C GLY A 70 9.05 14.14 -9.40
N ARG A 71 7.95 14.07 -10.16
CA ARG A 71 7.80 14.78 -11.44
C ARG A 71 7.46 16.26 -11.28
N ASN A 72 6.84 16.65 -10.16
CA ASN A 72 6.33 18.00 -9.92
C ASN A 72 7.18 18.83 -8.94
N ILE A 73 8.42 18.41 -8.63
CA ILE A 73 9.36 19.15 -7.76
C ILE A 73 9.81 20.51 -8.38
N GLY A 74 9.33 20.90 -9.57
CA GLY A 74 9.71 22.15 -10.26
C GLY A 74 8.56 22.97 -10.87
N GLY A 75 7.29 22.72 -10.51
CA GLY A 75 6.11 23.47 -10.97
C GLY A 75 5.05 23.56 -9.87
N GLU A 76 3.95 24.29 -10.09
CA GLU A 76 2.85 24.53 -9.12
C GLU A 76 2.67 23.37 -8.14
N SER A 77 2.68 23.66 -6.84
CA SER A 77 2.66 22.68 -5.75
C SER A 77 1.69 21.53 -6.02
N GLY A 78 2.22 20.40 -6.50
CA GLY A 78 1.39 19.28 -6.92
C GLY A 78 0.58 18.75 -5.75
N TRP A 79 -0.75 18.81 -5.85
CA TRP A 79 -1.61 18.24 -4.82
C TRP A 79 -1.81 16.75 -5.11
N VAL A 80 -1.37 15.91 -4.18
CA VAL A 80 -1.59 14.46 -4.22
C VAL A 80 -1.77 13.92 -2.80
N LYS A 81 -2.66 12.94 -2.65
CA LYS A 81 -2.96 12.21 -1.41
C LYS A 81 -3.23 10.75 -1.72
N VAL A 82 -3.03 9.87 -0.74
CA VAL A 82 -3.52 8.48 -0.80
C VAL A 82 -4.85 8.44 -0.04
N LEU A 83 -5.95 8.22 -0.74
CA LEU A 83 -7.25 7.97 -0.13
C LEU A 83 -7.31 6.50 0.27
N GLN A 84 -7.62 6.23 1.54
CA GLN A 84 -7.83 4.88 2.05
C GLN A 84 -9.20 4.79 2.74
N TRP A 85 -9.85 3.64 2.63
CA TRP A 85 -11.04 3.28 3.42
C TRP A 85 -10.93 1.86 3.96
N GLY A 86 -11.77 1.53 4.93
CA GLY A 86 -12.08 0.15 5.33
C GLY A 86 -13.39 -0.33 4.69
N SER A 87 -13.66 -1.63 4.74
CA SER A 87 -14.94 -2.20 4.29
C SER A 87 -15.69 -2.79 5.48
N ARG A 88 -16.99 -2.53 5.62
CA ARG A 88 -17.81 -3.18 6.65
C ARG A 88 -18.22 -4.58 6.20
N GLU A 89 -17.73 -5.61 6.88
CA GLU A 89 -18.02 -7.03 6.59
C GLU A 89 -19.29 -7.51 7.31
N SER A 90 -19.51 -7.04 8.54
CA SER A 90 -20.72 -7.25 9.34
C SER A 90 -20.91 -6.07 10.32
N ASP A 91 -22.00 -6.03 11.09
CA ASP A 91 -22.36 -4.87 11.91
C ASP A 91 -21.24 -4.37 12.85
N ASP A 92 -20.39 -5.28 13.36
CA ASP A 92 -19.28 -4.96 14.27
C ASP A 92 -17.87 -5.18 13.68
N LYS A 93 -17.75 -5.57 12.40
CA LYS A 93 -16.46 -5.90 11.79
C LYS A 93 -16.13 -4.97 10.64
N ILE A 94 -15.05 -4.20 10.84
CA ILE A 94 -14.39 -3.44 9.78
C ILE A 94 -13.25 -4.31 9.26
N GLY A 95 -13.42 -4.81 8.05
CA GLY A 95 -12.43 -5.55 7.29
C GLY A 95 -11.41 -4.68 6.60
N LEU A 96 -10.54 -5.34 5.85
CA LEU A 96 -9.57 -4.70 4.98
C LEU A 96 -10.34 -3.98 3.86
N GLY A 97 -10.01 -2.72 3.60
CA GLY A 97 -10.63 -1.97 2.51
C GLY A 97 -9.68 -1.82 1.33
N HIS A 98 -9.64 -0.66 0.72
CA HIS A 98 -8.83 -0.38 -0.46
C HIS A 98 -8.19 1.01 -0.36
N ALA A 99 -7.28 1.29 -1.29
CA ALA A 99 -6.59 2.57 -1.36
C ALA A 99 -6.37 2.97 -2.81
N VAL A 100 -6.48 4.27 -3.06
CA VAL A 100 -6.23 4.91 -4.35
C VAL A 100 -5.41 6.18 -4.16
N ALA A 101 -4.65 6.58 -5.18
CA ALA A 101 -4.01 7.89 -5.20
C ALA A 101 -4.97 8.91 -5.84
N VAL A 102 -5.18 10.06 -5.19
CA VAL A 102 -5.97 11.17 -5.71
C VAL A 102 -5.06 12.37 -5.88
N PHE A 103 -5.08 12.99 -7.06
CA PHE A 103 -4.12 14.05 -7.40
C PHE A 103 -4.67 15.03 -8.44
N THR A 104 -4.09 16.23 -8.50
CA THR A 104 -4.44 17.23 -9.51
C THR A 104 -3.52 17.14 -10.72
N ALA A 105 -4.03 17.13 -11.94
CA ALA A 105 -3.20 17.22 -13.14
C ALA A 105 -3.96 17.94 -14.25
N ARG A 106 -3.29 18.90 -14.88
CA ARG A 106 -3.83 19.68 -16.02
C ARG A 106 -5.18 20.33 -15.70
N GLY A 107 -5.32 20.91 -14.50
CA GLY A 107 -6.55 21.58 -14.08
C GLY A 107 -7.71 20.65 -13.68
N THR A 108 -7.49 19.33 -13.60
CA THR A 108 -8.52 18.37 -13.20
C THR A 108 -8.09 17.50 -12.03
N LEU A 109 -9.06 16.99 -11.27
CA LEU A 109 -8.85 15.98 -10.25
C LEU A 109 -8.84 14.58 -10.88
N TRP A 110 -7.84 13.79 -10.53
CA TRP A 110 -7.64 12.43 -11.02
C TRP A 110 -7.56 11.46 -9.85
N THR A 111 -7.91 10.22 -10.12
CA THR A 111 -7.57 9.07 -9.29
C THR A 111 -6.72 8.10 -10.09
N TYR A 112 -5.85 7.39 -9.39
CA TYR A 112 -5.30 6.15 -9.89
C TYR A 112 -5.64 5.02 -8.93
N ASP A 113 -6.21 3.98 -9.51
CA ASP A 113 -6.60 2.76 -8.83
C ASP A 113 -5.97 1.58 -9.56
N ILE A 114 -5.31 0.68 -8.84
CA ILE A 114 -4.70 -0.50 -9.45
C ILE A 114 -5.72 -1.37 -10.21
N ASN A 115 -6.98 -1.36 -9.79
CA ASN A 115 -8.05 -2.16 -10.41
C ASN A 115 -8.73 -1.45 -11.59
N HIS A 116 -8.70 -0.11 -11.63
CA HIS A 116 -9.47 0.69 -12.59
C HIS A 116 -8.62 1.66 -13.44
N GLY A 117 -7.31 1.71 -13.22
CA GLY A 117 -6.41 2.63 -13.91
C GLY A 117 -6.64 4.09 -13.50
N PHE A 118 -6.42 5.00 -14.44
CA PHE A 118 -6.66 6.42 -14.22
C PHE A 118 -8.14 6.77 -14.43
N THR A 119 -8.69 7.57 -13.54
CA THR A 119 -10.03 8.13 -13.71
C THR A 119 -10.02 9.62 -13.43
N GLN A 120 -10.47 10.41 -14.39
CA GLN A 120 -10.71 11.84 -14.21
C GLN A 120 -12.04 12.02 -13.48
N LEU A 121 -12.01 12.61 -12.30
CA LEU A 121 -13.22 12.85 -11.49
C LEU A 121 -13.99 14.05 -12.00
N ALA A 122 -15.32 14.02 -11.84
CA ALA A 122 -16.18 15.18 -12.13
C ALA A 122 -16.06 16.30 -11.08
N VAL A 123 -15.42 16.01 -9.95
CA VAL A 123 -15.23 16.94 -8.84
C VAL A 123 -14.30 18.09 -9.23
N ALA A 124 -14.74 19.32 -8.96
CA ALA A 124 -13.94 20.51 -9.18
C ALA A 124 -12.67 20.51 -8.30
N VAL A 125 -11.56 21.02 -8.84
CA VAL A 125 -10.24 20.96 -8.17
C VAL A 125 -10.22 21.69 -6.84
N ASP A 126 -10.99 22.78 -6.69
CA ASP A 126 -11.14 23.50 -5.43
C ASP A 126 -11.78 22.65 -4.32
N ARG A 127 -12.64 21.70 -4.68
CA ARG A 127 -13.28 20.73 -3.76
C ARG A 127 -12.48 19.44 -3.54
N ARG A 128 -11.27 19.32 -4.08
CA ARG A 128 -10.42 18.10 -4.00
C ARG A 128 -10.17 17.53 -2.61
N ALA A 129 -10.27 18.34 -1.55
CA ALA A 129 -10.07 17.90 -0.17
C ALA A 129 -11.35 17.42 0.51
N ASP A 130 -12.52 17.65 -0.10
CA ASP A 130 -13.82 17.27 0.42
C ASP A 130 -14.12 15.80 0.08
N LEU A 131 -13.96 14.93 1.09
CA LEU A 131 -14.24 13.50 0.92
C LEU A 131 -15.70 13.23 0.55
N THR A 132 -16.63 14.12 0.91
CA THR A 132 -18.05 13.93 0.59
C THR A 132 -18.34 14.05 -0.90
N ASP A 133 -17.53 14.79 -1.66
CA ASP A 133 -17.63 14.82 -3.12
C ASP A 133 -16.74 13.79 -3.81
N VAL A 134 -15.54 13.55 -3.26
CA VAL A 134 -14.56 12.72 -3.94
C VAL A 134 -14.90 11.24 -3.83
N THR A 135 -15.35 10.81 -2.65
CA THR A 135 -15.56 9.38 -2.39
C THR A 135 -16.74 8.74 -3.15
N PRO A 136 -17.89 9.40 -3.41
CA PRO A 136 -19.00 8.75 -4.12
C PRO A 136 -18.62 8.17 -5.49
N GLU A 137 -17.88 8.92 -6.31
CA GLU A 137 -17.46 8.46 -7.64
C GLU A 137 -16.46 7.29 -7.57
N ILE A 138 -15.57 7.32 -6.57
CA ILE A 138 -14.60 6.25 -6.34
C ILE A 138 -15.30 4.99 -5.82
N PHE A 139 -16.20 5.13 -4.85
CA PHE A 139 -16.91 4.04 -4.21
C PHE A 139 -17.93 3.36 -5.11
N ALA A 140 -18.49 4.10 -6.09
CA ALA A 140 -19.39 3.53 -7.09
C ALA A 140 -18.76 2.38 -7.91
N LYS A 141 -17.42 2.31 -7.97
CA LYS A 141 -16.68 1.21 -8.63
C LYS A 141 -16.66 -0.09 -7.81
N TYR A 142 -17.02 0.00 -6.52
CA TYR A 142 -16.99 -1.09 -5.56
C TYR A 142 -18.38 -1.36 -4.96
N PRO A 143 -19.38 -1.71 -5.78
CA PRO A 143 -20.77 -1.84 -5.32
C PRO A 143 -20.99 -2.96 -4.29
N GLN A 144 -20.06 -3.93 -4.23
CA GLN A 144 -20.09 -5.02 -3.26
C GLN A 144 -19.44 -4.66 -1.92
N GLN A 145 -18.66 -3.58 -1.87
CA GLN A 145 -18.06 -3.11 -0.63
C GLN A 145 -19.03 -2.18 0.10
N ARG A 146 -18.87 -2.08 1.42
CA ARG A 146 -19.53 -1.07 2.25
C ARG A 146 -18.45 -0.15 2.82
N PRO A 147 -17.99 0.86 2.06
CA PRO A 147 -16.87 1.69 2.46
C PRO A 147 -17.17 2.45 3.75
N VAL A 148 -16.20 2.45 4.67
CA VAL A 148 -16.27 3.18 5.93
C VAL A 148 -14.92 3.81 6.25
N LEU A 149 -14.93 4.88 7.06
CA LEU A 149 -13.73 5.54 7.58
C LEU A 149 -12.76 5.99 6.47
N ALA A 150 -13.29 6.56 5.39
CA ALA A 150 -12.48 7.20 4.37
C ALA A 150 -11.58 8.28 4.98
N MET A 151 -10.31 8.27 4.60
CA MET A 151 -9.36 9.29 5.02
C MET A 151 -8.30 9.51 3.96
N TYR A 152 -7.92 10.77 3.77
CA TYR A 152 -6.69 11.09 3.08
C TYR A 152 -5.50 10.82 3.99
N ARG A 153 -4.50 10.17 3.41
CA ARG A 153 -3.17 10.07 3.94
C ARG A 153 -2.25 10.92 3.08
N GLU A 154 -1.41 11.66 3.78
CA GLU A 154 -0.32 12.44 3.20
C GLU A 154 0.98 11.96 3.79
N ASP A 155 2.06 12.23 3.07
CA ASP A 155 3.40 11.87 3.51
C ASP A 155 4.28 13.09 3.62
N GLY A 156 5.27 13.00 4.50
CA GLY A 156 6.35 13.98 4.60
C GLY A 156 7.51 13.62 3.69
N PHE A 157 8.47 14.54 3.56
CA PHE A 157 9.73 14.24 2.88
C PHE A 157 10.51 13.17 3.66
N GLN A 158 10.98 12.12 2.98
CA GLN A 158 11.78 11.05 3.56
C GLN A 158 13.18 11.09 2.92
N GLN A 159 14.23 11.03 3.75
CA GLN A 159 15.59 11.43 3.35
C GLN A 159 16.52 10.31 2.89
N GLU A 160 16.07 9.06 2.80
CA GLU A 160 16.96 7.95 2.48
C GLU A 160 16.41 7.11 1.32
N ARG A 161 17.27 6.88 0.32
CA ARG A 161 17.01 5.90 -0.74
C ARG A 161 17.66 4.58 -0.33
N THR A 162 16.92 3.49 -0.49
CA THR A 162 17.44 2.15 -0.22
C THR A 162 17.53 1.35 -1.51
N LYS A 163 18.72 0.85 -1.83
CA LYS A 163 18.91 -0.08 -2.95
C LYS A 163 18.71 -1.52 -2.47
N VAL A 164 17.84 -2.26 -3.14
CA VAL A 164 17.59 -3.67 -2.85
C VAL A 164 18.70 -4.55 -3.45
N PRO A 165 19.19 -5.58 -2.74
CA PRO A 165 20.11 -6.57 -3.30
C PRO A 165 19.51 -7.34 -4.49
N GLU A 166 20.28 -7.45 -5.58
CA GLU A 166 19.81 -8.01 -6.85
C GLU A 166 19.43 -9.49 -6.77
N ASN A 167 20.11 -10.26 -5.91
CA ASN A 167 19.85 -11.68 -5.71
C ASN A 167 18.41 -11.98 -5.25
N LEU A 168 17.74 -11.02 -4.60
CA LEU A 168 16.37 -11.21 -4.10
C LEU A 168 15.32 -11.24 -5.23
N PHE A 169 15.61 -10.66 -6.39
CA PHE A 169 14.68 -10.68 -7.54
C PHE A 169 14.55 -12.08 -8.15
N TYR A 170 15.56 -12.93 -7.98
CA TYR A 170 15.64 -14.28 -8.54
C TYR A 170 15.38 -15.37 -7.49
N HIS A 171 14.96 -14.99 -6.29
CA HIS A 171 14.71 -15.94 -5.21
C HIS A 171 13.60 -16.94 -5.58
N ALA A 172 13.72 -18.20 -5.15
CA ALA A 172 12.77 -19.28 -5.50
C ALA A 172 11.33 -18.98 -5.03
N SER A 173 11.17 -18.39 -3.85
CA SER A 173 9.86 -17.96 -3.32
C SER A 173 9.30 -16.74 -4.07
N GLN A 174 8.07 -16.86 -4.57
CA GLN A 174 7.33 -15.76 -5.21
C GLN A 174 7.11 -14.59 -4.25
N ASP A 175 6.82 -14.86 -2.97
CA ASP A 175 6.61 -13.82 -1.97
C ASP A 175 7.85 -12.95 -1.80
N VAL A 176 9.04 -13.57 -1.80
CA VAL A 176 10.32 -12.84 -1.75
C VAL A 176 10.46 -11.96 -2.98
N ARG A 177 10.19 -12.47 -4.19
CA ARG A 177 10.29 -11.69 -5.43
C ARG A 177 9.33 -10.50 -5.45
N GLU A 178 8.08 -10.69 -5.00
CA GLU A 178 7.07 -9.61 -4.98
C GLU A 178 7.39 -8.54 -3.94
N VAL A 179 7.77 -8.93 -2.72
CA VAL A 179 8.25 -8.01 -1.68
C VAL A 179 9.48 -7.23 -2.15
N THR A 180 10.40 -7.90 -2.84
CA THR A 180 11.61 -7.28 -3.43
C THR A 180 11.25 -6.24 -4.48
N LYS A 181 10.28 -6.52 -5.37
CA LYS A 181 9.79 -5.54 -6.36
C LYS A 181 9.22 -4.29 -5.69
N VAL A 182 8.37 -4.46 -4.68
CA VAL A 182 7.83 -3.35 -3.89
C VAL A 182 8.95 -2.56 -3.21
N ALA A 183 9.87 -3.26 -2.54
CA ALA A 183 10.99 -2.62 -1.86
C ALA A 183 11.91 -1.86 -2.83
N SER A 184 12.11 -2.37 -4.04
CA SER A 184 12.95 -1.73 -5.06
C SER A 184 12.32 -0.44 -5.55
N GLU A 185 11.03 -0.46 -5.80
CA GLU A 185 10.33 0.66 -6.43
C GLU A 185 10.07 1.78 -5.43
N LEU A 186 9.68 1.44 -4.20
CA LEU A 186 9.59 2.39 -3.09
C LEU A 186 10.99 2.84 -2.63
N GLY A 187 11.98 1.95 -2.60
CA GLY A 187 13.36 2.24 -2.17
C GLY A 187 14.06 3.34 -2.99
N ARG A 188 13.55 3.67 -4.19
CA ARG A 188 14.05 4.79 -5.01
C ARG A 188 13.83 6.17 -4.37
N VAL A 189 12.90 6.29 -3.42
CA VAL A 189 12.39 7.57 -2.92
C VAL A 189 12.16 7.60 -1.42
N ARG A 190 12.16 6.44 -0.75
CA ARG A 190 11.95 6.32 0.70
C ARG A 190 12.75 5.16 1.30
N PRO A 191 13.02 5.18 2.63
CA PRO A 191 13.59 4.05 3.33
C PRO A 191 12.64 2.85 3.28
N VAL A 192 13.17 1.70 2.86
CA VAL A 192 12.41 0.43 2.85
C VAL A 192 13.29 -0.70 3.35
N LYS A 193 12.71 -1.58 4.16
CA LYS A 193 13.32 -2.83 4.61
C LYS A 193 12.56 -4.04 4.10
N VAL A 194 13.27 -5.12 3.87
CA VAL A 194 12.67 -6.43 3.61
C VAL A 194 12.87 -7.29 4.85
N VAL A 195 11.74 -7.68 5.43
CA VAL A 195 11.67 -8.43 6.69
C VAL A 195 11.32 -9.88 6.38
N GLU A 196 12.16 -10.79 6.85
CA GLU A 196 11.85 -12.22 6.93
C GLU A 196 11.28 -12.52 8.32
N PHE A 197 10.31 -13.43 8.39
CA PHE A 197 9.85 -13.99 9.65
C PHE A 197 9.40 -15.44 9.45
N LYS A 198 9.36 -16.22 10.53
CA LYS A 198 8.78 -17.56 10.53
C LYS A 198 7.43 -17.53 11.22
N PHE A 199 6.50 -18.39 10.81
CA PHE A 199 5.21 -18.54 11.47
C PHE A 199 4.66 -19.95 11.27
N ASN A 200 3.88 -20.43 12.23
CA ASN A 200 3.18 -21.72 12.10
C ASN A 200 1.84 -21.54 11.40
N ALA A 201 1.58 -22.33 10.35
CA ALA A 201 0.30 -22.38 9.66
C ALA A 201 -0.09 -23.84 9.40
N GLY A 202 -1.15 -24.31 10.06
CA GLY A 202 -1.60 -25.70 9.93
C GLY A 202 -0.61 -26.72 10.48
N GLY A 203 0.16 -26.38 11.51
CA GLY A 203 1.19 -27.24 12.10
C GLY A 203 2.54 -27.22 11.35
N GLU A 204 2.62 -26.55 10.20
CA GLU A 204 3.86 -26.39 9.44
C GLU A 204 4.53 -25.04 9.69
N LEU A 205 5.85 -25.04 9.87
CA LEU A 205 6.65 -23.83 9.94
C LEU A 205 6.82 -23.25 8.52
N LYS A 206 6.30 -22.05 8.31
CA LYS A 206 6.39 -21.31 7.04
C LYS A 206 7.28 -20.09 7.19
N THR A 207 7.80 -19.62 6.06
CA THR A 207 8.56 -18.38 5.97
C THR A 207 7.69 -17.30 5.35
N GLY A 208 7.50 -16.20 6.07
CA GLY A 208 6.80 -15.01 5.62
C GLY A 208 7.77 -13.89 5.25
N MET A 209 7.27 -12.98 4.42
CA MET A 209 8.03 -11.85 3.87
C MET A 209 7.21 -10.58 3.92
N ALA A 210 7.82 -9.47 4.30
CA ALA A 210 7.20 -8.16 4.25
C ALA A 210 8.15 -7.07 3.75
N ALA A 211 7.62 -6.10 2.99
CA ALA A 211 8.29 -4.81 2.79
C ALA A 211 7.80 -3.85 3.88
N ALA A 212 8.73 -3.36 4.70
CA ALA A 212 8.48 -2.39 5.75
C ALA A 212 8.93 -1.00 5.32
N PHE A 213 8.04 -0.02 5.36
CA PHE A 213 8.32 1.38 4.97
C PHE A 213 7.46 2.34 5.79
N LEU A 214 7.74 3.64 5.73
CA LEU A 214 6.89 4.66 6.35
C LEU A 214 6.01 5.33 5.32
N PHE A 215 4.75 5.64 5.67
CA PHE A 215 3.91 6.57 4.93
C PHE A 215 3.07 7.41 5.90
N GLY A 216 3.21 8.73 5.85
CA GLY A 216 2.54 9.64 6.79
C GLY A 216 3.01 9.45 8.23
N ASN A 217 4.32 9.23 8.41
CA ASN A 217 4.96 8.87 9.68
C ASN A 217 4.37 7.62 10.34
N ARG A 218 3.79 6.69 9.58
CA ARG A 218 3.26 5.43 10.11
C ARG A 218 4.00 4.25 9.47
N PRO A 219 4.36 3.21 10.24
CA PRO A 219 4.94 2.00 9.67
C PRO A 219 3.90 1.26 8.85
N CYS A 220 4.30 0.82 7.66
CA CYS A 220 3.51 0.07 6.72
C CYS A 220 4.22 -1.25 6.45
N LEU A 221 3.50 -2.37 6.58
CA LEU A 221 3.96 -3.71 6.26
C LEU A 221 3.18 -4.25 5.06
N TYR A 222 3.79 -4.24 3.89
CA TYR A 222 3.24 -4.91 2.72
C TYR A 222 3.64 -6.39 2.73
N MET A 223 2.65 -7.27 2.66
CA MET A 223 2.83 -8.71 2.49
C MET A 223 1.94 -9.18 1.34
N PRO A 224 2.48 -9.92 0.35
CA PRO A 224 1.70 -10.39 -0.78
C PRO A 224 0.40 -11.12 -0.41
N ALA A 225 0.40 -11.89 0.69
CA ALA A 225 -0.75 -12.65 1.15
C ALA A 225 -1.81 -11.83 1.94
N LYS A 226 -1.45 -10.67 2.51
CA LYS A 226 -2.32 -9.87 3.41
C LYS A 226 -2.42 -8.39 3.01
N GLY A 227 -1.84 -8.01 1.87
CA GLY A 227 -1.73 -6.62 1.44
C GLY A 227 -0.91 -5.77 2.40
N THR A 228 -1.21 -4.47 2.44
CA THR A 228 -0.49 -3.55 3.33
C THR A 228 -1.23 -3.35 4.64
N GLN A 229 -0.48 -3.45 5.74
CA GLN A 229 -0.95 -3.24 7.10
C GLN A 229 -0.30 -1.98 7.66
N ILE A 230 -1.11 -1.05 8.16
CA ILE A 230 -0.64 0.27 8.58
C ILE A 230 -0.68 0.35 10.11
N GLY A 231 0.45 0.71 10.70
CA GLY A 231 0.58 0.87 12.14
C GLY A 231 -0.14 2.11 12.67
N ARG A 232 -0.62 1.97 13.90
CA ARG A 232 -1.29 3.05 14.64
C ARG A 232 -0.32 4.05 15.26
N VAL A 233 0.91 3.63 15.54
CA VAL A 233 1.94 4.47 16.15
C VAL A 233 2.59 5.33 15.07
N ARG A 234 2.81 6.61 15.39
CA ARG A 234 3.62 7.47 14.54
C ARG A 234 5.09 7.30 14.88
N VAL A 235 5.93 7.15 13.87
CA VAL A 235 7.38 7.01 14.00
C VAL A 235 8.10 7.80 12.92
N THR A 236 9.36 8.15 13.18
CA THR A 236 10.23 8.88 12.26
C THR A 236 11.15 7.96 11.45
N THR A 237 11.38 6.73 11.91
CA THR A 237 12.18 5.71 11.21
C THR A 237 11.49 4.35 11.25
N ILE A 238 11.80 3.50 10.26
CA ILE A 238 11.40 2.09 10.20
C ILE A 238 12.42 1.15 10.89
N ASP A 239 13.40 1.71 11.60
CA ASP A 239 14.46 0.95 12.29
C ASP A 239 14.03 0.25 13.58
N ASP A 240 12.84 0.57 14.10
CA ASP A 240 12.30 -0.01 15.33
C ASP A 240 11.84 -1.47 15.10
N LEU A 241 12.75 -2.42 15.32
CA LEU A 241 12.46 -3.87 15.26
C LEU A 241 11.35 -4.31 16.20
N PRO A 242 11.32 -3.93 17.49
CA PRO A 242 10.19 -4.22 18.36
C PRO A 242 8.83 -3.81 17.78
N LEU A 243 8.72 -2.63 17.16
CA LEU A 243 7.48 -2.17 16.53
C LEU A 243 7.06 -3.08 15.37
N ILE A 244 8.00 -3.41 14.47
CA ILE A 244 7.72 -4.30 13.33
C ILE A 244 7.35 -5.70 13.80
N VAL A 245 8.04 -6.23 14.81
CA VAL A 245 7.72 -7.53 15.43
C VAL A 245 6.31 -7.50 16.02
N ASN A 246 5.94 -6.44 16.73
CA ASN A 246 4.60 -6.30 17.31
C ASN A 246 3.52 -6.26 16.23
N MET A 247 3.73 -5.53 15.14
CA MET A 247 2.81 -5.52 13.99
C MET A 247 2.70 -6.91 13.35
N LEU A 248 3.81 -7.60 13.14
CA LEU A 248 3.81 -8.96 12.59
C LEU A 248 3.07 -9.94 13.49
N LYS A 249 3.26 -9.86 14.82
CA LYS A 249 2.56 -10.72 15.79
C LYS A 249 1.06 -10.47 15.83
N GLN A 250 0.58 -9.26 15.55
CA GLN A 250 -0.86 -9.00 15.42
C GLN A 250 -1.46 -9.71 14.19
N LEU A 251 -0.66 -9.90 13.13
CA LEU A 251 -1.10 -10.49 11.86
C LEU A 251 -0.86 -12.01 11.80
N TYR A 252 0.18 -12.45 12.50
CA TYR A 252 0.66 -13.81 12.64
C TYR A 252 1.03 -14.02 14.12
N PRO A 253 0.08 -14.41 14.99
CA PRO A 253 0.31 -14.53 16.45
C PRO A 253 1.53 -15.37 16.84
N ASN A 254 1.87 -16.36 16.03
CA ASN A 254 3.01 -17.26 16.22
C ASN A 254 4.27 -16.82 15.44
N ALA A 255 4.38 -15.55 15.06
CA ALA A 255 5.55 -15.04 14.34
C ALA A 255 6.79 -15.07 15.22
N THR A 256 7.85 -15.70 14.71
CA THR A 256 9.17 -15.87 15.35
C THR A 256 10.27 -15.55 14.34
N ASP A 257 11.53 -15.50 14.79
CA ASP A 257 12.71 -15.31 13.93
C ASP A 257 12.57 -14.12 12.95
N VAL A 258 12.08 -13.00 13.46
CA VAL A 258 11.90 -11.77 12.67
C VAL A 258 13.27 -11.12 12.47
N LYS A 259 13.66 -10.91 11.22
CA LYS A 259 15.02 -10.47 10.88
C LYS A 259 15.09 -9.62 9.61
N TRP A 260 16.03 -8.68 9.63
CA TRP A 260 16.56 -7.91 8.51
C TRP A 260 18.05 -7.66 8.77
N GLY A 261 18.85 -7.45 7.73
CA GLY A 261 20.29 -7.14 7.87
C GLY A 261 20.57 -5.65 8.01
N GLY A 262 21.83 -5.28 8.26
CA GLY A 262 22.25 -3.89 8.49
C GLY A 262 21.94 -2.92 7.34
N GLY A 263 21.79 -3.43 6.11
CA GLY A 263 21.31 -2.65 4.96
C GLY A 263 19.79 -2.68 4.74
N GLY A 264 19.03 -3.24 5.67
CA GLY A 264 17.57 -3.46 5.55
C GLY A 264 17.16 -4.81 4.96
N TYR A 265 18.10 -5.74 4.70
CA TYR A 265 17.86 -7.03 4.03
C TYR A 265 18.67 -8.14 4.70
N TRP A 266 18.04 -9.24 5.10
CA TRP A 266 18.73 -10.34 5.81
C TRP A 266 19.27 -11.44 4.89
N PHE A 267 18.60 -11.72 3.77
CA PHE A 267 18.91 -12.87 2.93
C PHE A 267 20.31 -12.81 2.34
N MET A 268 21.22 -13.57 2.93
CA MET A 268 22.43 -13.99 2.27
C MET A 268 22.05 -14.93 1.11
N PRO A 269 22.80 -14.93 -0.02
CA PRO A 269 22.59 -15.92 -1.06
C PRO A 269 22.58 -17.33 -0.43
N PRO A 270 21.80 -18.29 -0.95
CA PRO A 270 21.97 -19.67 -0.55
C PRO A 270 23.46 -19.98 -0.70
N LYS A 271 24.10 -20.49 0.36
CA LYS A 271 25.47 -21.01 0.24
C LYS A 271 25.40 -22.08 -0.85
N GLY A 272 26.14 -21.86 -1.93
CA GLY A 272 26.25 -22.79 -3.05
C GLY A 272 26.80 -24.13 -2.61
#